data_AF-A0A183JYI2-F1
#
_entry.id   AF-A0A183JYI2-F1
#
_cell.length_a   1.000
_cell.length_b   1.000
_cell.length_c   1.000
_cell.angle_alpha   90.00
_cell.angle_beta   90.00
_cell.angle_gamma   90.00
#
_symmetry.space_group_name_H-M   'P 1'
#
loop_
_entity.id
_entity.type
_entity.pdbx_description
1 polymer ?
#
loop_
_entity_poly.entity_id
_entity_poly.type
_entity_poly.pdbx_seq_one_letter_code
_entity_poly.pdbx_strand_id
1 'polypeptide(L)'
;MLTVIRHTNSPVKFWFLKNYLSPTFKDFIPYMAAEYGFEYEFVQYKWPRWLHAQTEKQRIIWGYKILFLDVLFPLNVTKIIFVDADQIVRADLKELADLDLDGAPYGYTPFCDSRKEMDGFRFWKQGYWANHLAGRPYHISALYVVDLTRFRRLAAGDRLRGQYHGLSQDPNSLSNLDQDLPNNMIHQVPIKSLPQEWLWCETWCSDESLAKAKTIDLCNNPRTKEPKLTAAMRIAPEWVDYDREIKKLWKRVYLSTESSSSSTGKTSATEFSTVPTTSELPYFKESPVEDSKIGMYTALAISKFMFVIIDLNRIRLYCTYTW
;
A
#
# COMPACT_ATOMS: atom_id res chain seq x y z
N MET A 1 2.99 6.27 5.88
CA MET A 1 4.40 6.75 5.91
C MET A 1 4.70 7.52 7.19
N LEU A 2 4.24 8.77 7.33
CA LEU A 2 4.61 9.64 8.47
C LEU A 2 4.26 9.04 9.84
N THR A 3 3.09 8.41 9.95
CA THR A 3 2.65 7.60 11.10
C THR A 3 3.69 6.57 11.55
N VAL A 4 4.31 5.85 10.61
CA VAL A 4 5.35 4.84 10.91
C VAL A 4 6.61 5.52 11.45
N ILE A 5 7.10 6.56 10.75
CA ILE A 5 8.32 7.28 11.14
C ILE A 5 8.19 7.94 12.53
N ARG A 6 6.99 8.40 12.89
CA ARG A 6 6.73 9.03 14.19
C ARG A 6 6.67 8.03 15.37
N HIS A 7 6.53 6.73 15.10
CA HIS A 7 6.39 5.69 16.13
C HIS A 7 7.53 4.65 16.09
N THR A 8 8.65 4.92 15.39
CA THR A 8 9.82 4.04 15.39
C THR A 8 11.12 4.84 15.53
N ASN A 9 12.09 4.26 16.22
CA ASN A 9 13.49 4.74 16.22
C ASN A 9 14.36 3.93 15.22
N SER A 10 13.77 2.98 14.51
CA SER A 10 14.49 2.10 13.58
C SER A 10 14.62 2.76 12.20
N PRO A 11 15.72 2.51 11.45
CA PRO A 11 15.79 2.89 10.04
C PRO A 11 14.65 2.25 9.24
N VAL A 12 13.94 3.05 8.43
CA VAL A 12 12.82 2.61 7.58
C VAL A 12 13.17 2.83 6.11
N LYS A 13 12.82 1.86 5.26
CA LYS A 13 12.98 1.95 3.81
C LYS A 13 11.68 1.58 3.09
N PHE A 14 10.93 2.56 2.62
CA PHE A 14 9.65 2.32 1.93
C PHE A 14 9.85 1.81 0.49
N TRP A 15 8.99 0.90 0.03
CA TRP A 15 9.05 0.40 -1.34
C TRP A 15 7.71 0.60 -2.04
N PHE A 16 7.75 0.87 -3.33
CA PHE A 16 6.53 1.17 -4.08
C PHE A 16 6.54 0.56 -5.48
N LEU A 17 5.38 0.09 -5.92
CA LEU A 17 5.17 -0.35 -7.29
C LEU A 17 5.19 0.84 -8.24
N LYS A 18 6.30 1.00 -8.97
CA LYS A 18 6.60 2.17 -9.83
C LYS A 18 5.46 2.55 -10.78
N ASN A 19 4.75 1.56 -11.31
CA ASN A 19 3.76 1.73 -12.38
C ASN A 19 2.39 2.21 -11.90
N TYR A 20 2.11 2.21 -10.59
CA TYR A 20 0.80 2.58 -10.04
C TYR A 20 0.79 3.92 -9.30
N LEU A 21 1.96 4.47 -8.99
CA LEU A 21 2.13 5.82 -8.42
C LEU A 21 1.97 6.93 -9.47
N SER A 22 1.34 8.04 -9.08
CA SER A 22 1.26 9.28 -9.88
C SER A 22 2.64 9.93 -10.08
N PRO A 23 2.86 10.70 -11.16
CA PRO A 23 4.08 11.51 -11.33
C PRO A 23 4.30 12.44 -10.14
N THR A 24 3.27 13.20 -9.79
CA THR A 24 3.17 14.09 -8.64
C THR A 24 3.69 13.50 -7.32
N PHE A 25 3.42 12.22 -7.03
CA PHE A 25 3.94 11.56 -5.83
C PHE A 25 5.41 11.15 -5.97
N LYS A 26 5.84 10.70 -7.17
CA LYS A 26 7.24 10.36 -7.46
C LYS A 26 8.16 11.57 -7.36
N ASP A 27 7.64 12.73 -7.74
CA ASP A 27 8.38 14.00 -7.69
C ASP A 27 8.42 14.56 -6.26
N PHE A 28 7.43 14.24 -5.42
CA PHE A 28 7.34 14.73 -4.03
C PHE A 28 8.07 13.84 -2.99
N ILE A 29 8.11 12.52 -3.19
CA ILE A 29 8.73 11.60 -2.22
C ILE A 29 10.22 11.87 -1.89
N PRO A 30 11.09 12.41 -2.78
CA PRO A 30 12.46 12.76 -2.40
C PRO A 30 12.50 13.82 -1.28
N TYR A 31 11.59 14.80 -1.32
CA TYR A 31 11.49 15.84 -0.29
C TYR A 31 10.95 15.28 1.03
N MET A 32 10.01 14.34 0.98
CA MET A 32 9.57 13.62 2.17
C MET A 32 10.70 12.77 2.78
N ALA A 33 11.49 12.09 1.96
CA ALA A 33 12.61 11.27 2.40
C ALA A 33 13.68 12.11 3.12
N ALA A 34 13.98 13.30 2.58
CA ALA A 34 14.91 14.25 3.18
C ALA A 34 14.39 14.89 4.48
N GLU A 35 13.12 15.32 4.52
CA GLU A 35 12.51 15.92 5.72
C GLU A 35 12.38 14.92 6.88
N TYR A 36 12.03 13.67 6.57
CA TYR A 36 11.66 12.66 7.57
C TYR A 36 12.69 11.53 7.77
N GLY A 37 13.86 11.62 7.12
CA GLY A 37 15.00 10.73 7.38
C GLY A 37 14.76 9.25 7.03
N PHE A 38 14.04 8.95 5.94
CA PHE A 38 13.78 7.58 5.49
C PHE A 38 14.38 7.29 4.11
N GLU A 39 14.66 6.01 3.83
CA GLU A 39 15.02 5.57 2.48
C GLU A 39 13.77 5.14 1.69
N TYR A 40 13.85 5.15 0.36
CA TYR A 40 12.82 4.55 -0.47
C TYR A 40 13.37 3.94 -1.77
N GLU A 41 12.64 3.00 -2.35
CA GLU A 41 12.98 2.41 -3.64
C GLU A 41 11.73 2.06 -4.48
N PHE A 42 11.86 2.16 -5.80
CA PHE A 42 10.79 1.83 -6.74
C PHE A 42 11.02 0.44 -7.35
N VAL A 43 10.15 -0.50 -7.01
CA VAL A 43 10.14 -1.85 -7.57
C VAL A 43 9.13 -1.96 -8.71
N GLN A 44 9.44 -2.83 -9.67
CA GLN A 44 8.57 -3.21 -10.76
C GLN A 44 8.90 -4.63 -11.20
N TYR A 45 7.86 -5.39 -11.52
CA TYR A 45 7.98 -6.67 -12.19
C TYR A 45 6.98 -6.66 -13.35
N LYS A 46 7.24 -7.42 -14.42
CA LYS A 46 6.32 -7.50 -15.56
C LYS A 46 5.47 -8.76 -15.42
N TRP A 47 4.15 -8.60 -15.44
CA TRP A 47 3.21 -9.73 -15.43
C TRP A 47 3.60 -10.76 -16.52
N PRO A 48 3.90 -12.03 -16.17
CA PRO A 48 4.36 -13.03 -17.13
C PRO A 48 3.29 -13.37 -18.17
N ARG A 49 3.70 -13.58 -19.43
CA ARG A 49 2.76 -13.90 -20.53
C ARG A 49 1.96 -15.19 -20.34
N TRP A 50 2.50 -16.15 -19.59
CA TRP A 50 1.85 -17.43 -19.29
C TRP A 50 0.86 -17.35 -18.13
N LEU A 51 0.99 -16.34 -17.26
CA LEU A 51 0.15 -16.19 -16.08
C LEU A 51 -1.14 -15.45 -16.46
N HIS A 52 -2.29 -16.04 -16.12
CA HIS A 52 -3.60 -15.47 -16.50
C HIS A 52 -3.69 -13.98 -16.12
N ALA A 53 -3.98 -13.14 -17.10
CA ALA A 53 -3.95 -11.69 -16.96
C ALA A 53 -5.19 -11.16 -16.24
N GLN A 54 -5.07 -9.96 -15.67
CA GLN A 54 -6.21 -9.17 -15.20
C GLN A 54 -6.31 -7.92 -16.06
N THR A 55 -7.53 -7.51 -16.40
CA THR A 55 -7.82 -6.27 -17.16
C THR A 55 -8.12 -5.11 -16.23
N GLU A 56 -8.82 -5.36 -15.12
CA GLU A 56 -9.15 -4.34 -14.14
C GLU A 56 -7.92 -3.93 -13.33
N LYS A 57 -7.62 -2.62 -13.29
CA LYS A 57 -6.49 -2.05 -12.56
C LYS A 57 -6.44 -2.54 -11.10
N GLN A 58 -7.57 -2.58 -10.41
CA GLN A 58 -7.67 -3.01 -9.00
C GLN A 58 -7.27 -4.49 -8.81
N ARG A 59 -7.72 -5.40 -9.68
CA ARG A 59 -7.33 -6.81 -9.62
C ARG A 59 -5.86 -7.03 -10.01
N ILE A 60 -5.32 -6.25 -10.95
CA ILE A 60 -3.87 -6.27 -11.24
C ILE A 60 -3.06 -5.88 -10.00
N ILE A 61 -3.44 -4.80 -9.31
CA ILE A 61 -2.80 -4.35 -8.05
C ILE A 61 -2.82 -5.44 -6.99
N TRP A 62 -3.98 -6.07 -6.75
CA TRP A 62 -4.12 -7.18 -5.81
C TRP A 62 -3.19 -8.34 -6.17
N GLY A 63 -3.03 -8.63 -7.47
CA GLY A 63 -2.03 -9.57 -7.96
C GLY A 63 -0.59 -9.20 -7.54
N TYR A 64 -0.19 -7.94 -7.70
CA TYR A 64 1.14 -7.50 -7.25
C TYR A 64 1.34 -7.51 -5.72
N LYS A 65 0.27 -7.46 -4.91
CA LYS A 65 0.37 -7.62 -3.45
C LYS A 65 0.82 -9.04 -3.04
N ILE A 66 0.52 -10.08 -3.83
CA ILE A 66 0.73 -11.49 -3.41
C ILE A 66 1.52 -12.37 -4.40
N LEU A 67 1.35 -12.20 -5.71
CA LEU A 67 1.82 -13.17 -6.72
C LEU A 67 3.32 -13.10 -7.04
N PHE A 68 4.01 -12.00 -6.68
CA PHE A 68 5.38 -11.73 -7.12
C PHE A 68 6.35 -11.40 -5.98
N LEU A 69 5.97 -11.64 -4.72
CA LEU A 69 6.75 -11.25 -3.54
C LEU A 69 8.18 -11.81 -3.52
N ASP A 70 8.39 -13.00 -4.07
CA ASP A 70 9.68 -13.66 -4.23
C ASP A 70 10.63 -12.96 -5.22
N VAL A 71 10.08 -12.38 -6.29
CA VAL A 71 10.83 -11.83 -7.45
C VAL A 71 10.78 -10.30 -7.56
N LEU A 72 9.87 -9.64 -6.84
CA LEU A 72 9.70 -8.19 -6.87
C LEU A 72 10.81 -7.45 -6.11
N PHE A 73 11.38 -8.08 -5.08
CA PHE A 73 12.40 -7.50 -4.22
C PHE A 73 13.78 -8.15 -4.46
N PRO A 74 14.89 -7.39 -4.33
CA PRO A 74 16.25 -7.93 -4.36
C PRO A 74 16.48 -9.07 -3.36
N LEU A 75 17.45 -9.94 -3.66
CA LEU A 75 17.73 -11.14 -2.85
C LEU A 75 18.26 -10.85 -1.45
N ASN A 76 18.88 -9.68 -1.22
CA ASN A 76 19.34 -9.24 0.10
C ASN A 76 18.21 -8.71 1.00
N VAL A 77 17.01 -8.48 0.47
CA VAL A 77 15.82 -8.20 1.29
C VAL A 77 15.31 -9.53 1.85
N THR A 78 15.36 -9.68 3.17
CA THR A 78 15.09 -10.93 3.89
C THR A 78 13.67 -11.01 4.47
N LYS A 79 13.12 -9.88 4.93
CA LYS A 79 11.75 -9.79 5.48
C LYS A 79 11.13 -8.46 5.05
N ILE A 80 9.81 -8.45 4.85
CA ILE A 80 9.03 -7.27 4.45
C ILE A 80 7.74 -7.18 5.26
N ILE A 81 7.16 -5.98 5.32
CA ILE A 81 5.81 -5.74 5.84
C ILE A 81 5.01 -5.05 4.73
N PHE A 82 3.75 -5.44 4.56
CA PHE A 82 2.76 -4.70 3.78
C PHE A 82 1.84 -3.96 4.75
N VAL A 83 1.56 -2.69 4.47
CA VAL A 83 0.67 -1.82 5.25
C VAL A 83 -0.15 -1.04 4.23
N ASP A 84 -1.47 -1.23 4.21
CA ASP A 84 -2.32 -0.57 3.19
C ASP A 84 -2.27 0.97 3.31
N ALA A 85 -2.53 1.66 2.20
CA ALA A 85 -2.17 3.07 2.04
C ALA A 85 -3.00 4.05 2.89
N ASP A 86 -4.15 3.59 3.39
CA ASP A 86 -5.06 4.30 4.28
C ASP A 86 -4.89 3.91 5.76
N GLN A 87 -3.92 3.05 6.11
CA GLN A 87 -3.68 2.68 7.49
C GLN A 87 -2.99 3.78 8.31
N ILE A 88 -3.40 3.85 9.57
CA ILE A 88 -2.79 4.66 10.62
C ILE A 88 -2.05 3.72 11.56
N VAL A 89 -0.78 4.01 11.84
CA VAL A 89 0.12 3.17 12.65
C VAL A 89 0.49 3.92 13.92
N ARG A 90 0.28 3.28 15.07
CA ARG A 90 0.47 3.82 16.43
C ARG A 90 1.57 3.10 17.23
N ALA A 91 2.15 2.02 16.69
CA ALA A 91 3.18 1.22 17.33
C ALA A 91 4.43 1.09 16.45
N ASP A 92 5.54 0.64 17.04
CA ASP A 92 6.77 0.38 16.29
C ASP A 92 6.60 -0.90 15.45
N LEU A 93 6.55 -0.76 14.13
CA LEU A 93 6.49 -1.90 13.20
C LEU A 93 7.73 -2.80 13.28
N LYS A 94 8.82 -2.39 13.96
CA LYS A 94 9.91 -3.29 14.31
C LYS A 94 9.44 -4.51 15.11
N GLU A 95 8.42 -4.39 15.95
CA GLU A 95 7.84 -5.54 16.66
C GLU A 95 7.32 -6.63 15.68
N LEU A 96 6.69 -6.23 14.56
CA LEU A 96 6.28 -7.15 13.49
C LEU A 96 7.46 -7.68 12.67
N ALA A 97 8.49 -6.86 12.46
CA ALA A 97 9.70 -7.27 11.76
C ALA A 97 10.51 -8.30 12.58
N ASP A 98 10.51 -8.20 13.90
CA ASP A 98 11.20 -9.13 14.80
C ASP A 98 10.36 -10.37 15.14
N LEU A 99 9.03 -10.32 14.94
CA LEU A 99 8.12 -11.42 15.25
C LEU A 99 8.52 -12.74 14.57
N ASP A 100 8.53 -13.81 15.36
CA ASP A 100 8.65 -15.18 14.86
C ASP A 100 7.34 -15.63 14.18
N LEU A 101 7.48 -16.17 12.97
CA LEU A 101 6.39 -16.68 12.16
C LEU A 101 6.21 -18.20 12.32
N ASP A 102 6.87 -18.84 13.30
CA ASP A 102 6.85 -20.29 13.56
C ASP A 102 7.23 -21.11 12.32
N GLY A 103 8.14 -20.57 11.50
CA GLY A 103 8.52 -21.15 10.21
C GLY A 103 7.47 -21.05 9.10
N ALA A 104 6.39 -20.28 9.27
CA ALA A 104 5.52 -19.85 8.18
C ALA A 104 6.23 -18.81 7.30
N PRO A 105 6.01 -18.80 5.97
CA PRO A 105 6.60 -17.79 5.08
C PRO A 105 5.98 -16.39 5.23
N TYR A 106 4.79 -16.29 5.81
CA TYR A 106 4.13 -15.01 6.09
C TYR A 106 3.19 -15.10 7.29
N GLY A 107 2.87 -13.94 7.87
CA GLY A 107 1.87 -13.78 8.92
C GLY A 107 0.90 -12.66 8.62
N TYR A 108 -0.38 -12.89 8.90
CA TYR A 108 -1.50 -11.98 8.62
C TYR A 108 -2.37 -11.83 9.88
N THR A 109 -3.05 -10.69 10.04
CA THR A 109 -4.01 -10.52 11.15
C THR A 109 -5.37 -11.16 10.79
N PRO A 110 -6.00 -11.93 11.68
CA PRO A 110 -7.34 -12.49 11.46
C PRO A 110 -8.43 -11.40 11.50
N PHE A 111 -9.61 -11.74 10.97
CA PHE A 111 -10.80 -10.90 11.11
C PHE A 111 -11.22 -10.73 12.57
N CYS A 112 -11.47 -9.47 12.94
CA CYS A 112 -11.87 -9.09 14.29
C CYS A 112 -13.30 -9.53 14.62
N ASP A 113 -13.46 -10.33 15.68
CA ASP A 113 -14.71 -11.04 15.99
C ASP A 113 -15.52 -10.44 17.16
N SER A 114 -15.17 -9.23 17.62
CA SER A 114 -15.78 -8.60 18.80
C SER A 114 -17.12 -7.90 18.52
N ARG A 115 -17.29 -7.19 17.40
CA ARG A 115 -18.57 -6.52 17.07
C ARG A 115 -19.60 -7.54 16.55
N LYS A 116 -20.65 -7.81 17.34
CA LYS A 116 -21.64 -8.89 17.11
C LYS A 116 -22.80 -8.51 16.20
N GLU A 117 -23.12 -7.22 16.12
CA GLU A 117 -24.13 -6.64 15.23
C GLU A 117 -23.78 -6.84 13.74
N MET A 118 -22.57 -7.31 13.48
CA MET A 118 -21.99 -7.51 12.15
C MET A 118 -21.83 -9.01 11.80
N ASP A 119 -22.26 -9.92 12.67
CA ASP A 119 -22.11 -11.36 12.47
C ASP A 119 -22.81 -11.85 11.18
N GLY A 120 -23.94 -11.22 10.80
CA GLY A 120 -24.64 -11.49 9.53
C GLY A 120 -23.84 -11.15 8.26
N PHE A 121 -22.76 -10.37 8.36
CA PHE A 121 -21.85 -10.06 7.24
C PHE A 121 -20.58 -10.94 7.23
N ARG A 122 -20.39 -11.83 8.22
CA ARG A 122 -19.20 -12.69 8.35
C ARG A 122 -19.28 -13.90 7.42
N PHE A 123 -19.23 -13.65 6.10
CA PHE A 123 -19.36 -14.67 5.07
C PHE A 123 -18.37 -15.84 5.21
N TRP A 124 -17.19 -15.61 5.82
CA TRP A 124 -16.18 -16.64 6.06
C TRP A 124 -16.57 -17.67 7.14
N LYS A 125 -17.61 -17.40 7.94
CA LYS A 125 -18.14 -18.33 8.96
C LYS A 125 -19.22 -19.27 8.44
N GLN A 126 -19.51 -19.24 7.14
CA GLN A 126 -20.55 -20.08 6.52
C GLN A 126 -20.13 -20.62 5.15
N GLY A 127 -20.87 -21.63 4.68
CA GLY A 127 -20.73 -22.19 3.33
C GLY A 127 -19.31 -22.65 2.99
N TYR A 128 -18.85 -22.29 1.78
CA TYR A 128 -17.54 -22.69 1.25
C TYR A 128 -16.38 -22.37 2.20
N TRP A 129 -16.30 -21.14 2.71
CA TRP A 129 -15.16 -20.70 3.52
C TRP A 129 -15.08 -21.41 4.87
N ALA A 130 -16.20 -21.62 5.57
CA ALA A 130 -16.19 -22.37 6.82
C ALA A 130 -15.68 -23.80 6.64
N ASN A 131 -16.16 -24.49 5.60
CA ASN A 131 -15.75 -25.84 5.26
C ASN A 131 -14.28 -25.90 4.84
N HIS A 132 -13.84 -24.97 3.98
CA HIS A 132 -12.47 -24.92 3.46
C HIS A 132 -11.45 -24.57 4.55
N LEU A 133 -11.76 -23.63 5.44
CA LEU A 133 -10.85 -23.20 6.50
C LEU A 133 -10.67 -24.26 7.59
N ALA A 134 -11.63 -25.18 7.77
CA ALA A 134 -11.57 -26.29 8.73
C ALA A 134 -11.18 -25.83 10.15
N GLY A 135 -11.83 -24.77 10.65
CA GLY A 135 -11.58 -24.18 11.97
C GLY A 135 -10.41 -23.18 12.03
N ARG A 136 -9.65 -22.98 10.95
CA ARG A 136 -8.62 -21.94 10.87
C ARG A 136 -9.24 -20.53 10.73
N PRO A 137 -8.57 -19.46 11.19
CA PRO A 137 -9.07 -18.10 10.97
C PRO A 137 -9.05 -17.69 9.50
N TYR A 138 -9.96 -16.78 9.14
CA TYR A 138 -9.92 -16.03 7.89
C TYR A 138 -9.16 -14.72 8.12
N HIS A 139 -8.18 -14.42 7.27
CA HIS A 139 -7.17 -13.36 7.46
C HIS A 139 -7.37 -12.16 6.53
N ILE A 140 -6.96 -10.97 6.94
CA ILE A 140 -7.14 -9.69 6.23
C ILE A 140 -5.84 -9.28 5.49
N SER A 141 -5.93 -8.87 4.22
CA SER A 141 -4.77 -8.48 3.38
C SER A 141 -4.30 -7.03 3.54
N ALA A 142 -4.77 -6.31 4.55
CA ALA A 142 -4.45 -4.90 4.79
C ALA A 142 -3.11 -4.73 5.54
N LEU A 143 -2.74 -5.69 6.40
CA LEU A 143 -1.47 -5.73 7.12
C LEU A 143 -0.95 -7.17 7.16
N TYR A 144 0.27 -7.40 6.67
CA TYR A 144 0.93 -8.70 6.75
C TYR A 144 2.46 -8.60 6.70
N VAL A 145 3.13 -9.58 7.29
CA VAL A 145 4.59 -9.74 7.31
C VAL A 145 4.97 -10.90 6.41
N VAL A 146 6.06 -10.79 5.64
CA VAL A 146 6.57 -11.88 4.80
C VAL A 146 8.05 -12.07 5.06
N ASP A 147 8.43 -13.26 5.50
CA ASP A 147 9.83 -13.70 5.49
C ASP A 147 10.16 -14.14 4.06
N LEU A 148 10.81 -13.25 3.29
CA LEU A 148 11.17 -13.52 1.90
C LEU A 148 12.18 -14.67 1.77
N THR A 149 13.07 -14.86 2.76
CA THR A 149 14.00 -15.99 2.78
C THR A 149 13.24 -17.31 2.85
N ARG A 150 12.27 -17.42 3.77
CA ARG A 150 11.40 -18.59 3.92
C ARG A 150 10.43 -18.77 2.76
N PHE A 151 9.83 -17.68 2.28
CA PHE A 151 8.90 -17.65 1.15
C PHE A 151 9.55 -18.17 -0.14
N ARG A 152 10.77 -17.71 -0.46
CA ARG A 152 11.58 -18.20 -1.57
C ARG A 152 11.98 -19.68 -1.36
N ARG A 153 12.48 -20.04 -0.16
CA ARG A 153 12.88 -21.42 0.17
C ARG A 153 11.75 -22.45 0.07
N LEU A 154 10.50 -22.06 0.32
CA LEU A 154 9.32 -22.92 0.20
C LEU A 154 8.70 -22.94 -1.22
N ALA A 155 9.25 -22.16 -2.17
CA ALA A 155 8.64 -21.86 -3.46
C ALA A 155 7.17 -21.39 -3.33
N ALA A 156 6.88 -20.59 -2.30
CA ALA A 156 5.52 -20.15 -1.99
C ALA A 156 4.91 -19.31 -3.12
N GLY A 157 5.73 -18.48 -3.79
CA GLY A 157 5.34 -17.69 -4.94
C GLY A 157 4.83 -18.55 -6.11
N ASP A 158 5.53 -19.64 -6.44
CA ASP A 158 5.10 -20.55 -7.53
C ASP A 158 3.81 -21.27 -7.19
N ARG A 159 3.63 -21.72 -5.94
CA ARG A 159 2.39 -22.33 -5.46
C ARG A 159 1.21 -21.36 -5.58
N LEU A 160 1.39 -20.12 -5.12
CA LEU A 160 0.38 -19.06 -5.21
C LEU A 160 0.04 -18.73 -6.66
N ARG A 161 1.04 -18.59 -7.54
CA ARG A 161 0.83 -18.36 -8.99
C ARG A 161 0.12 -19.51 -9.67
N GLY A 162 0.47 -20.76 -9.34
CA GLY A 162 -0.18 -21.96 -9.88
C GLY A 162 -1.66 -22.05 -9.49
N GLN A 163 -1.97 -21.89 -8.20
CA GLN A 163 -3.36 -21.89 -7.73
C GLN A 163 -4.17 -20.73 -8.32
N TYR A 164 -3.59 -19.53 -8.34
CA TYR A 164 -4.20 -18.37 -9.00
C TYR A 164 -4.49 -18.64 -10.48
N HIS A 165 -3.57 -19.27 -11.21
CA HIS A 165 -3.76 -19.55 -12.64
C HIS A 165 -4.91 -20.51 -12.93
N GLY A 166 -5.14 -21.49 -12.05
CA GLY A 166 -6.30 -22.37 -12.12
C GLY A 166 -7.60 -21.67 -11.74
N LEU A 167 -7.64 -20.98 -10.60
CA LEU A 167 -8.86 -20.33 -10.10
C LEU A 167 -9.33 -19.17 -11.00
N SER A 168 -8.41 -18.29 -11.41
CA SER A 168 -8.74 -17.01 -12.06
C SER A 168 -9.35 -17.12 -13.47
N GLN A 169 -9.52 -18.34 -14.00
CA GLN A 169 -10.29 -18.61 -15.21
C GLN A 169 -11.79 -18.36 -15.01
N ASP A 170 -12.32 -18.58 -13.79
CA ASP A 170 -13.67 -18.14 -13.41
C ASP A 170 -13.59 -16.68 -12.93
N PRO A 171 -14.29 -15.73 -13.59
CA PRO A 171 -14.30 -14.32 -13.17
C PRO A 171 -14.96 -14.09 -11.81
N ASN A 172 -15.76 -15.04 -11.31
CA ASN A 172 -16.40 -14.96 -9.99
C ASN A 172 -15.46 -15.44 -8.86
N SER A 173 -14.36 -16.11 -9.20
CA SER A 173 -13.35 -16.55 -8.25
C SER A 173 -12.54 -15.38 -7.69
N LEU A 174 -12.00 -15.57 -6.48
CA LEU A 174 -11.06 -14.64 -5.85
C LEU A 174 -11.61 -13.20 -5.86
N SER A 175 -12.77 -13.01 -5.24
CA SER A 175 -13.47 -11.72 -5.16
C SER A 175 -12.53 -10.61 -4.66
N ASN A 176 -11.72 -10.90 -3.64
CA ASN A 176 -10.61 -10.06 -3.18
C ASN A 176 -9.29 -10.85 -3.34
N LEU A 177 -8.69 -10.83 -4.52
CA LEU A 177 -7.54 -11.66 -4.90
C LEU A 177 -6.40 -11.69 -3.87
N ASP A 178 -6.02 -10.55 -3.29
CA ASP A 178 -4.93 -10.42 -2.32
C ASP A 178 -5.26 -11.01 -0.95
N GLN A 179 -6.53 -11.24 -0.64
CA GLN A 179 -7.02 -11.82 0.61
C GLN A 179 -7.47 -13.27 0.44
N ASP A 180 -8.22 -13.56 -0.62
CA ASP A 180 -8.81 -14.87 -0.87
C ASP A 180 -7.73 -15.89 -1.22
N LEU A 181 -6.68 -15.51 -1.97
CA LEU A 181 -5.65 -16.45 -2.40
C LEU A 181 -4.80 -17.01 -1.23
N PRO A 182 -4.29 -16.19 -0.27
CA PRO A 182 -3.66 -16.73 0.95
C PRO A 182 -4.61 -17.63 1.75
N ASN A 183 -5.85 -17.18 2.01
CA ASN A 183 -6.82 -17.98 2.79
C ASN A 183 -7.24 -19.29 2.08
N ASN A 184 -7.28 -19.31 0.75
CA ASN A 184 -7.49 -20.53 -0.03
C ASN A 184 -6.27 -21.47 0.07
N MET A 185 -5.06 -20.92 0.05
CA MET A 185 -3.80 -21.69 0.12
C MET A 185 -3.35 -22.06 1.55
N ILE A 186 -4.14 -21.74 2.58
CA ILE A 186 -3.82 -21.87 4.01
C ILE A 186 -3.29 -23.25 4.45
N HIS A 187 -3.68 -24.33 3.76
CA HIS A 187 -3.21 -25.70 4.05
C HIS A 187 -1.91 -26.08 3.34
N GLN A 188 -1.54 -25.37 2.26
CA GLN A 188 -0.34 -25.64 1.43
C GLN A 188 0.79 -24.63 1.65
N VAL A 189 0.43 -23.42 2.08
CA VAL A 189 1.33 -22.31 2.41
C VAL A 189 0.90 -21.81 3.79
N PRO A 190 1.63 -22.17 4.87
CA PRO A 190 1.22 -21.83 6.23
C PRO A 190 1.11 -20.32 6.47
N ILE A 191 0.19 -19.94 7.36
CA ILE A 191 -0.03 -18.56 7.79
C ILE A 191 0.17 -18.48 9.30
N LYS A 192 1.05 -17.60 9.76
CA LYS A 192 1.08 -17.19 11.18
C LYS A 192 -0.05 -16.20 11.42
N SER A 193 -1.02 -16.53 12.28
CA SER A 193 -2.01 -15.55 12.73
C SER A 193 -1.33 -14.53 13.65
N LEU A 194 -1.37 -13.26 13.29
CA LEU A 194 -0.83 -12.16 14.10
C LEU A 194 -1.80 -11.80 15.25
N PRO A 195 -1.30 -11.28 16.39
CA PRO A 195 -2.14 -10.76 17.47
C PRO A 195 -3.17 -9.72 16.98
N GLN A 196 -4.42 -9.79 17.48
CA GLN A 196 -5.54 -8.98 16.97
C GLN A 196 -5.29 -7.46 17.09
N GLU A 197 -4.54 -7.04 18.11
CA GLU A 197 -4.10 -5.64 18.31
C GLU A 197 -3.36 -5.05 17.11
N TRP A 198 -2.76 -5.87 16.24
CA TRP A 198 -2.10 -5.41 15.02
C TRP A 198 -3.05 -4.87 13.97
N LEU A 199 -4.34 -5.19 14.00
CA LEU A 199 -5.30 -4.66 13.01
C LEU A 199 -6.67 -4.43 13.63
N TRP A 200 -7.02 -3.15 13.75
CA TRP A 200 -8.35 -2.70 14.15
C TRP A 200 -9.07 -2.04 12.97
N CYS A 201 -10.36 -2.35 12.80
CA CYS A 201 -11.27 -1.53 12.01
C CYS A 201 -12.62 -1.43 12.72
N GLU A 202 -13.20 -0.23 12.74
CA GLU A 202 -14.49 0.09 13.35
C GLU A 202 -15.60 -0.89 12.96
N THR A 203 -15.66 -1.27 11.69
CA THR A 203 -16.71 -2.16 11.15
C THR A 203 -16.74 -3.55 11.81
N TRP A 204 -15.62 -4.05 12.36
CA TRP A 204 -15.54 -5.44 12.86
C TRP A 204 -15.04 -5.56 14.30
N CYS A 205 -14.22 -4.60 14.75
CA CYS A 205 -13.77 -4.50 16.13
C CYS A 205 -14.71 -3.62 16.96
N SER A 206 -14.73 -3.87 18.27
CA SER A 206 -15.43 -3.03 19.25
C SER A 206 -14.61 -1.78 19.61
N ASP A 207 -15.28 -0.76 20.12
CA ASP A 207 -14.70 0.56 20.36
C ASP A 207 -13.68 0.52 21.51
N GLU A 208 -13.86 -0.37 22.50
CA GLU A 208 -12.92 -0.54 23.61
C GLU A 208 -11.57 -1.11 23.16
N SER A 209 -11.56 -1.90 22.07
CA SER A 209 -10.32 -2.47 21.54
C SER A 209 -9.46 -1.47 20.76
N LEU A 210 -10.02 -0.30 20.38
CA LEU A 210 -9.28 0.79 19.73
C LEU A 210 -8.15 1.33 20.61
N ALA A 211 -8.33 1.31 21.93
CA ALA A 211 -7.32 1.73 22.91
C ALA A 211 -6.06 0.86 22.91
N LYS A 212 -6.12 -0.35 22.33
CA LYS A 212 -4.99 -1.28 22.19
C LYS A 212 -4.51 -1.42 20.73
N ALA A 213 -5.12 -0.71 19.78
CA ALA A 213 -4.84 -0.86 18.36
C ALA A 213 -3.45 -0.31 17.97
N LYS A 214 -2.59 -1.19 17.45
CA LYS A 214 -1.27 -0.87 16.92
C LYS A 214 -1.33 -0.34 15.48
N THR A 215 -2.27 -0.85 14.67
CA THR A 215 -2.68 -0.18 13.42
C THR A 215 -4.20 -0.15 13.29
N ILE A 216 -4.68 0.85 12.54
CA ILE A 216 -6.07 1.09 12.22
C ILE A 216 -6.21 1.06 10.70
N ASP A 217 -7.07 0.17 10.21
CA ASP A 217 -7.53 0.11 8.83
C ASP A 217 -8.86 0.87 8.69
N LEU A 218 -8.93 1.76 7.70
CA LEU A 218 -10.14 2.51 7.35
C LEU A 218 -11.02 1.65 6.43
N CYS A 219 -11.40 0.47 6.91
CA CYS A 219 -12.12 -0.52 6.11
C CYS A 219 -13.54 -0.06 5.74
N ASN A 220 -14.06 -0.59 4.63
CA ASN A 220 -15.40 -0.21 4.15
C ASN A 220 -16.50 -0.80 5.07
N ASN A 221 -17.50 0.01 5.38
CA ASN A 221 -18.68 -0.44 6.13
C ASN A 221 -19.76 -0.96 5.16
N PRO A 222 -20.36 -2.15 5.37
CA PRO A 222 -21.43 -2.66 4.51
C PRO A 222 -22.82 -2.05 4.82
N ARG A 223 -22.98 -1.37 5.97
CA ARG A 223 -24.23 -0.72 6.40
C ARG A 223 -24.28 0.77 6.09
N THR A 224 -23.13 1.44 5.99
CA THR A 224 -23.02 2.90 5.75
C THR A 224 -22.04 3.20 4.62
N LYS A 225 -22.14 4.39 4.01
CA LYS A 225 -21.25 4.84 2.92
C LYS A 225 -20.48 6.11 3.32
N GLU A 226 -19.92 6.12 4.52
CA GLU A 226 -19.07 7.23 4.99
C GLU A 226 -17.79 7.33 4.12
N PRO A 227 -17.42 8.51 3.61
CA PRO A 227 -16.16 8.71 2.89
C PRO A 227 -14.95 8.50 3.82
N LYS A 228 -13.89 7.84 3.33
CA LYS A 228 -12.69 7.53 4.13
C LYS A 228 -12.03 8.75 4.79
N LEU A 229 -12.15 9.95 4.20
CA LEU A 229 -11.64 11.19 4.80
C LEU A 229 -12.42 11.60 6.06
N THR A 230 -13.74 11.47 6.05
CA THR A 230 -14.59 11.73 7.21
C THR A 230 -14.32 10.70 8.31
N ALA A 231 -14.22 9.42 7.93
CA ALA A 231 -13.86 8.33 8.84
C ALA A 231 -12.48 8.55 9.48
N ALA A 232 -11.45 8.94 8.70
CA ALA A 232 -10.09 9.19 9.20
C ALA A 232 -10.09 10.26 10.30
N MET A 233 -10.69 11.42 10.03
CA MET A 233 -10.75 12.54 10.99
C MET A 233 -11.52 12.21 12.28
N ARG A 234 -12.49 11.28 12.19
CA ARG A 234 -13.38 10.88 13.29
C ARG A 234 -12.79 9.76 14.16
N ILE A 235 -12.20 8.74 13.52
CA ILE A 235 -11.65 7.53 14.17
C ILE A 235 -10.25 7.81 14.76
N ALA A 236 -9.46 8.63 14.08
CA ALA A 236 -8.08 8.94 14.45
C ALA A 236 -7.84 10.46 14.36
N PRO A 237 -8.18 11.22 15.42
CA PRO A 237 -8.03 12.68 15.43
C PRO A 237 -6.62 13.17 15.07
N GLU A 238 -5.58 12.38 15.38
CA GLU A 238 -4.18 12.66 15.04
C GLU A 238 -3.91 12.73 13.52
N TRP A 239 -4.79 12.14 12.69
CA TRP A 239 -4.70 12.19 11.23
C TRP A 239 -4.67 13.63 10.70
N VAL A 240 -5.43 14.53 11.33
CA VAL A 240 -5.53 15.95 10.94
C VAL A 240 -4.17 16.66 11.09
N ASP A 241 -3.39 16.29 12.09
CA ASP A 241 -2.08 16.90 12.32
C ASP A 241 -1.04 16.39 11.31
N TYR A 242 -1.05 15.09 10.99
CA TYR A 242 -0.20 14.53 9.93
C TYR A 242 -0.53 15.10 8.54
N ASP A 243 -1.82 15.22 8.19
CA ASP A 243 -2.27 15.86 6.95
C ASP A 243 -1.83 17.34 6.89
N ARG A 244 -1.97 18.09 7.99
CA ARG A 244 -1.50 19.48 8.09
C ARG A 244 0.02 19.60 7.92
N GLU A 245 0.79 18.65 8.45
CA GLU A 245 2.25 18.62 8.34
C GLU A 245 2.69 18.36 6.89
N ILE A 246 2.13 17.35 6.23
CA ILE A 246 2.40 17.06 4.82
C ILE A 246 1.98 18.22 3.92
N LYS A 247 0.84 18.88 4.18
CA LYS A 247 0.41 20.09 3.46
C LYS A 247 1.35 21.29 3.67
N LYS A 248 1.99 21.42 4.83
CA LYS A 248 3.03 22.45 5.06
C LYS A 248 4.27 22.14 4.22
N LEU A 249 4.77 20.89 4.24
CA LEU A 249 5.92 20.48 3.41
C LEU A 249 5.61 20.68 1.92
N TRP A 250 4.44 20.25 1.45
CA TRP A 250 3.96 20.45 0.08
C TRP A 250 4.00 21.92 -0.34
N LYS A 251 3.44 22.80 0.49
CA LYS A 251 3.46 24.24 0.26
C LYS A 251 4.88 24.80 0.20
N ARG A 252 5.78 24.38 1.10
CA ARG A 252 7.19 24.80 1.04
C ARG A 252 7.83 24.41 -0.29
N VAL A 253 7.73 23.14 -0.69
CA VAL A 253 8.36 22.62 -1.92
C VAL A 253 7.84 23.33 -3.19
N TYR A 254 6.52 23.39 -3.38
CA TYR A 254 5.97 23.84 -4.66
C TYR A 254 5.79 25.36 -4.76
N LEU A 255 5.43 26.07 -3.67
CA LEU A 255 5.27 27.54 -3.71
C LEU A 255 6.61 28.28 -3.64
N SER A 256 7.66 27.72 -3.03
CA SER A 256 9.00 28.36 -3.11
C SER A 256 9.55 28.30 -4.53
N THR A 257 9.31 27.19 -5.24
CA THR A 257 9.87 26.95 -6.57
C THR A 257 9.35 27.95 -7.61
N GLU A 258 8.05 28.28 -7.56
CA GLU A 258 7.45 29.32 -8.41
C GLU A 258 8.09 30.70 -8.18
N SER A 259 8.37 31.06 -6.92
CA SER A 259 9.03 32.33 -6.59
C SER A 259 10.45 32.42 -7.16
N SER A 260 11.21 31.32 -7.13
CA SER A 260 12.57 31.26 -7.70
C SER A 260 12.63 31.20 -9.22
N SER A 261 11.57 30.79 -9.92
CA SER A 261 11.54 30.77 -11.40
C SER A 261 11.25 32.13 -12.05
N SER A 262 10.90 33.15 -11.26
CA SER A 262 10.47 34.46 -11.77
C SER A 262 11.59 35.49 -11.96
N SER A 263 12.84 35.15 -11.65
CA SER A 263 13.97 36.11 -11.57
C SER A 263 15.04 35.96 -12.66
N THR A 264 14.72 35.42 -13.85
CA THR A 264 15.66 35.36 -14.98
C THR A 264 15.02 35.72 -16.33
N GLY A 265 15.33 36.93 -16.82
CA GLY A 265 15.51 37.22 -18.25
C GLY A 265 14.27 37.55 -19.11
N LYS A 266 14.01 38.85 -19.33
CA LYS A 266 13.30 39.34 -20.53
C LYS A 266 14.32 39.84 -21.58
N THR A 267 14.31 39.25 -22.78
CA THR A 267 14.68 39.96 -24.03
C THR A 267 14.02 39.30 -25.25
N SER A 268 13.95 40.01 -26.38
CA SER A 268 12.87 39.91 -27.38
C SER A 268 13.29 39.62 -28.83
N ALA A 269 12.39 38.99 -29.60
CA ALA A 269 12.33 38.90 -31.09
C ALA A 269 13.51 38.16 -31.78
N THR A 270 13.39 37.51 -32.96
CA THR A 270 12.59 37.84 -34.17
C THR A 270 12.19 36.58 -34.99
N GLU A 271 11.33 36.73 -36.00
CA GLU A 271 10.64 35.70 -36.81
C GLU A 271 11.49 34.99 -37.90
N PHE A 272 11.06 33.80 -38.38
CA PHE A 272 10.75 33.57 -39.82
C PHE A 272 9.93 32.28 -40.11
N SER A 273 9.31 32.23 -41.31
CA SER A 273 8.40 31.19 -41.89
C SER A 273 9.14 29.92 -42.40
N THR A 274 8.57 28.77 -42.85
CA THR A 274 7.29 28.41 -43.55
C THR A 274 6.84 26.94 -43.30
N VAL A 275 5.61 26.56 -43.72
CA VAL A 275 4.90 25.26 -43.47
C VAL A 275 4.23 24.72 -44.76
N PRO A 276 4.38 23.43 -45.16
CA PRO A 276 3.43 22.32 -44.87
C PRO A 276 4.18 20.96 -44.55
N THR A 277 3.67 19.71 -44.56
CA THR A 277 2.46 19.07 -45.16
C THR A 277 1.95 17.82 -44.38
N THR A 278 0.64 17.80 -44.08
CA THR A 278 -0.31 16.67 -43.83
C THR A 278 0.05 15.40 -43.03
N SER A 279 -0.73 15.11 -41.97
CA SER A 279 -1.77 14.05 -42.02
C SER A 279 -2.75 14.18 -40.83
N GLU A 280 -4.05 14.02 -41.07
CA GLU A 280 -5.13 14.26 -40.08
C GLU A 280 -5.50 12.99 -39.30
N LEU A 281 -5.85 13.16 -38.01
CA LEU A 281 -6.79 12.29 -37.26
C LEU A 281 -7.53 13.16 -36.20
N PRO A 282 -8.72 12.75 -35.72
CA PRO A 282 -9.82 13.70 -35.54
C PRO A 282 -9.92 14.45 -34.20
N TYR A 283 -10.63 15.57 -34.32
CA TYR A 283 -10.91 16.63 -33.37
C TYR A 283 -11.86 16.21 -32.22
N PHE A 284 -11.41 16.34 -30.96
CA PHE A 284 -12.30 16.46 -29.80
C PHE A 284 -12.48 17.94 -29.46
N LYS A 285 -13.73 18.40 -29.34
CA LYS A 285 -14.06 19.78 -28.95
C LYS A 285 -13.89 19.96 -27.45
N GLU A 286 -12.97 20.83 -27.04
CA GLU A 286 -13.00 21.43 -25.70
C GLU A 286 -13.88 22.70 -25.72
N SER A 287 -14.72 22.84 -24.69
CA SER A 287 -15.53 24.03 -24.45
C SER A 287 -14.75 25.05 -23.61
N PRO A 288 -15.08 26.36 -23.65
CA PRO A 288 -14.27 27.39 -22.99
C PRO A 288 -14.19 27.20 -21.47
N VAL A 289 -13.00 27.46 -20.92
CA VAL A 289 -12.77 27.48 -19.46
C VAL A 289 -13.38 28.75 -18.88
N GLU A 290 -14.24 28.59 -17.88
CA GLU A 290 -14.85 29.70 -17.13
C GLU A 290 -14.11 29.89 -15.79
N ASP A 291 -13.58 31.10 -15.56
CA ASP A 291 -12.72 31.46 -14.43
C ASP A 291 -13.42 31.37 -13.06
N SER A 292 -13.35 30.19 -12.40
CA SER A 292 -13.94 30.04 -11.05
C SER A 292 -13.38 28.91 -10.16
N LYS A 293 -12.19 28.34 -10.43
CA LYS A 293 -11.65 27.17 -9.68
C LYS A 293 -10.24 27.32 -9.10
N ILE A 294 -10.05 28.32 -8.24
CA ILE A 294 -8.86 28.42 -7.35
C ILE A 294 -9.01 27.54 -6.08
N GLY A 295 -10.19 26.95 -5.84
CA GLY A 295 -10.53 26.23 -4.61
C GLY A 295 -10.73 24.71 -4.72
N MET A 296 -9.87 23.93 -5.39
CA MET A 296 -9.97 22.45 -5.31
C MET A 296 -8.69 21.61 -5.54
N TYR A 297 -7.51 22.10 -5.12
CA TYR A 297 -6.30 21.27 -5.04
C TYR A 297 -6.17 20.54 -3.70
N THR A 298 -7.14 19.67 -3.39
CA THR A 298 -6.93 18.62 -2.38
C THR A 298 -5.91 17.62 -2.89
N ALA A 299 -4.70 17.66 -2.33
CA ALA A 299 -3.60 16.73 -2.57
C ALA A 299 -3.92 15.33 -1.99
N LEU A 300 -4.94 14.69 -2.57
CA LEU A 300 -5.51 13.42 -2.11
C LEU A 300 -5.83 12.49 -3.28
N ALA A 301 -5.02 12.56 -4.32
CA ALA A 301 -4.64 11.38 -5.08
C ALA A 301 -3.64 10.55 -4.26
N ILE A 302 -4.01 10.16 -3.03
CA ILE A 302 -3.28 9.11 -2.30
C ILE A 302 -3.47 7.84 -3.11
N SER A 303 -2.40 7.46 -3.80
CA SER A 303 -2.28 6.16 -4.45
C SER A 303 -2.58 5.08 -3.42
N LYS A 304 -3.43 4.09 -3.75
CA LYS A 304 -3.76 2.97 -2.85
C LYS A 304 -2.57 2.01 -2.61
N PHE A 305 -1.33 2.49 -2.72
CA PHE A 305 -0.11 1.66 -2.82
C PHE A 305 0.98 2.21 -1.92
N MET A 306 1.26 1.47 -0.85
CA MET A 306 2.46 1.62 -0.02
C MET A 306 2.89 0.21 0.38
N PHE A 307 4.13 -0.19 0.12
CA PHE A 307 4.73 -1.34 0.80
C PHE A 307 5.70 -0.77 1.84
N VAL A 308 5.32 -0.85 3.13
CA VAL A 308 6.17 -0.36 4.22
C VAL A 308 7.14 -1.47 4.63
N ILE A 309 8.24 -1.58 3.90
CA ILE A 309 9.34 -2.43 4.37
C ILE A 309 10.07 -1.66 5.48
N ILE A 310 10.36 -2.34 6.58
CA ILE A 310 11.44 -1.93 7.47
C ILE A 310 12.62 -2.82 7.13
N ASP A 311 13.56 -2.28 6.35
CA ASP A 311 14.80 -2.97 6.03
C ASP A 311 15.75 -2.85 7.22
N LEU A 312 15.65 -3.83 8.13
CA LEU A 312 16.50 -3.91 9.32
C LEU A 312 17.98 -4.20 9.01
N ASN A 313 18.34 -4.53 7.75
CA ASN A 313 19.70 -4.99 7.41
C ASN A 313 20.75 -3.87 7.29
N ARG A 314 20.41 -2.62 7.60
CA ARG A 314 21.39 -1.51 7.72
C ARG A 314 22.06 -1.38 9.09
N ILE A 315 22.26 -2.50 9.80
CA ILE A 315 23.36 -2.62 10.75
C ILE A 315 24.62 -3.10 10.01
N ARG A 316 25.21 -2.17 9.22
CA ARG A 316 26.66 -2.18 9.01
C ARG A 316 27.22 -0.96 9.71
N LEU A 317 27.75 -1.22 10.92
CA LEU A 317 28.73 -0.37 11.55
C LEU A 317 29.81 -0.04 10.51
N TYR A 318 29.97 1.24 10.17
CA TYR A 318 31.22 1.73 9.59
C TYR A 318 32.29 1.70 10.70
N CYS A 319 32.73 0.50 11.06
CA CYS A 319 34.02 0.33 11.71
C CYS A 319 35.09 0.63 10.66
N THR A 320 35.47 1.90 10.57
CA THR A 320 36.72 2.32 9.93
C THR A 320 37.88 1.76 10.75
N TYR A 321 38.30 0.53 10.44
CA TYR A 321 39.57 0.01 10.92
C TYR A 321 40.70 0.71 10.15
N THR A 322 41.23 1.77 10.75
CA THR A 322 42.57 2.28 10.44
C THR A 322 43.60 1.36 11.10
N TRP A 323 44.46 0.76 10.28
CA TRP A 323 45.79 0.28 10.62
C TRP A 323 46.71 0.61 9.45
#